data_AF-A0A0D3ASQ7-F1
#
_entry.id   AF-A0A0D3ASQ7-F1
#
_cell.length_a   1.000
_cell.length_b   1.000
_cell.length_c   1.000
_cell.angle_alpha   90.00
_cell.angle_beta   90.00
_cell.angle_gamma   90.00
#
_symmetry.space_group_name_H-M   'P 1'
#
loop_
_entity.id
_entity.type
_entity.pdbx_description
1 polymer ?
#
loop_
_entity_poly.entity_id
_entity_poly.type
_entity_poly.pdbx_seq_one_letter_code
_entity_poly.pdbx_strand_id
1 'polypeptide(L)' 'MMSSSSEVQYGGGDRGFPMKCDCGLRVVPLLSKTQENPGRPFYRCISKKEGHLFKWNEDAVCEEVEDAIPKLEIIDRVIT' A
#
# COMPACT_ATOMS: atom_id res chain seq x y z
N MET A 1 -1.21 -3.87 27.37
CA MET A 1 -2.53 -3.39 26.93
C MET A 1 -2.47 -3.28 25.42
N MET A 2 -2.97 -4.29 24.70
CA MET A 2 -3.09 -4.25 23.24
C MET A 2 -4.52 -3.84 22.92
N SER A 3 -4.72 -2.74 22.19
CA SER A 3 -5.81 -2.57 21.21
C SER A 3 -5.88 -1.11 20.75
N SER A 4 -5.26 -0.85 19.61
CA SER A 4 -5.74 0.09 18.60
C SER A 4 -4.91 -0.15 17.34
N SER A 5 -5.17 -1.27 16.66
CA SER A 5 -5.00 -1.24 15.21
C SER A 5 -6.27 -0.62 14.67
N SER A 6 -6.19 0.67 14.35
CA SER A 6 -7.19 1.30 13.51
C SER A 6 -7.06 0.63 12.15
N GLU A 7 -7.93 -0.33 11.86
CA GLU A 7 -8.14 -0.78 10.49
C GLU A 7 -8.78 0.40 9.74
N VAL A 8 -7.93 1.26 9.18
CA VAL A 8 -8.36 2.25 8.20
C VAL A 8 -8.72 1.44 6.96
N GLN A 9 -10.00 1.11 6.84
CA GLN A 9 -10.57 0.56 5.61
C GLN A 9 -10.47 1.63 4.53
N TYR A 10 -9.38 1.64 3.76
CA TYR A 10 -9.36 2.29 2.45
C TYR A 10 -10.35 1.51 1.58
N GLY A 11 -11.40 2.21 1.14
CA GLY A 11 -12.44 1.65 0.29
C GLY A 11 -11.83 0.93 -0.91
N GLY A 12 -12.45 -0.19 -1.30
CA GLY A 12 -11.96 -1.06 -2.35
C GLY A 12 -11.55 -0.30 -3.62
N GLY A 13 -10.25 -0.28 -3.90
CA GLY A 13 -9.65 0.42 -5.03
C GLY A 13 -8.12 0.45 -5.02
N ASP A 14 -7.48 0.28 -3.87
CA ASP A 14 -6.04 0.54 -3.69
C ASP A 14 -5.18 -0.71 -3.35
N ARG A 15 -5.56 -1.91 -3.82
CA ARG A 15 -4.70 -3.10 -3.68
C ARG A 15 -3.44 -2.96 -4.55
N GLY A 16 -2.29 -3.38 -4.05
CA GLY A 16 -0.99 -3.22 -4.70
C GLY A 16 -0.41 -1.80 -4.59
N PHE A 17 0.33 -1.36 -5.61
CA PHE A 17 0.94 -0.02 -5.63
C PHE A 17 -0.07 1.07 -6.07
N PRO A 18 -0.42 2.03 -5.18
CA PRO A 18 -1.43 3.03 -5.50
C PRO A 18 -0.89 4.08 -6.49
N MET A 19 -1.58 4.27 -7.61
CA MET A 19 -1.24 5.27 -8.63
C MET A 19 -2.10 6.54 -8.56
N LYS A 20 -3.35 6.41 -8.10
CA LYS A 20 -4.32 7.50 -7.96
C LYS A 20 -5.04 7.37 -6.63
N CYS A 21 -5.38 8.50 -6.04
CA CYS A 21 -6.27 8.57 -4.89
C CYS A 21 -7.72 8.65 -5.38
N ASP A 22 -8.68 8.21 -4.56
CA ASP A 22 -10.12 8.34 -4.82
C ASP A 22 -10.59 9.76 -5.17
N CYS A 23 -9.83 10.79 -4.77
CA CYS A 23 -10.11 12.17 -5.17
C CYS A 23 -9.69 12.51 -6.62
N GLY A 24 -9.16 11.55 -7.37
CA GLY A 24 -8.68 11.69 -8.75
C GLY A 24 -7.25 12.24 -8.88
N LEU A 25 -6.63 12.70 -7.78
CA LEU A 25 -5.27 13.22 -7.81
C LEU A 25 -4.21 12.10 -7.75
N ARG A 26 -3.02 12.41 -8.24
CA ARG A 26 -1.88 11.48 -8.23
C ARG A 26 -1.40 11.18 -6.82
N VAL A 27 -0.88 9.97 -6.66
CA VAL A 27 -0.16 9.51 -5.46
C VAL A 27 1.33 9.69 -5.67
N VAL A 28 2.05 10.03 -4.61
CA VAL A 28 3.51 10.19 -4.64
C VAL A 28 4.19 9.33 -3.58
N PRO A 29 5.33 8.69 -3.89
CA PRO A 29 6.17 8.04 -2.90
C PRO A 29 6.93 9.08 -2.08
N LEU A 30 7.02 8.87 -0.78
CA LEU A 30 7.66 9.74 0.20
C LEU A 30 8.41 8.91 1.24
N LEU A 31 9.35 9.55 1.94
CA LEU A 31 10.03 8.96 3.10
C LEU A 31 9.52 9.65 4.36
N SER A 32 9.16 8.85 5.38
CA SER A 32 8.70 9.37 6.66
C SER A 32 9.82 10.14 7.37
N LYS A 33 9.45 11.26 7.97
CA LYS A 33 10.34 12.13 8.75
C LYS A 33 10.02 12.10 10.25
N THR A 34 9.10 11.24 10.66
CA THR A 34 8.74 11.12 12.09
C THR A 34 9.86 10.41 12.83
N GLN A 35 9.94 10.63 14.15
CA GLN A 35 10.96 10.02 14.99
C GLN A 35 10.73 8.51 15.15
N GLU A 36 9.47 8.07 15.09
CA GLU A 36 9.05 6.67 15.26
C GLU A 36 9.31 5.83 14.02
N ASN A 37 9.20 6.43 12.83
CA ASN A 37 9.36 5.74 11.55
C ASN A 37 10.32 6.53 10.63
N PRO A 38 11.57 6.81 11.03
CA PRO A 38 12.46 7.64 10.24
C PRO A 38 12.85 6.91 8.95
N GLY A 39 12.69 7.57 7.81
CA GLY A 39 13.04 7.04 6.50
C GLY A 39 12.11 5.95 5.95
N ARG A 40 11.08 5.53 6.70
CA ARG A 40 10.14 4.49 6.25
C ARG A 40 9.36 4.98 5.00
N PRO A 41 9.40 4.26 3.86
CA PRO A 41 8.74 4.70 2.64
C PRO A 41 7.22 4.52 2.70
N PHE A 42 6.48 5.48 2.16
CA PHE A 42 5.02 5.43 2.06
C PHE A 42 4.51 6.15 0.81
N TYR A 43 3.29 5.85 0.43
CA TYR A 43 2.54 6.50 -0.64
C TYR A 43 1.50 7.43 -0.04
N ARG A 44 1.36 8.65 -0.58
CA ARG A 44 0.30 9.58 -0.17
C ARG A 44 -0.25 10.38 -1.34
N CYS A 45 -1.53 10.73 -1.27
CA CYS A 45 -2.13 11.70 -2.18
C CYS A 45 -1.34 13.02 -2.16
N ILE A 46 -1.11 13.63 -3.33
CA ILE A 46 -0.40 14.90 -3.44
C ILE A 46 -1.09 16.06 -2.69
N SER A 47 -2.40 16.01 -2.50
CA SER A 47 -3.11 17.03 -1.73
C SER A 47 -2.68 17.05 -0.26
N LYS A 48 -2.14 15.93 0.26
CA LYS A 48 -1.76 15.72 1.66
C LYS A 48 -2.86 16.04 2.67
N LYS A 49 -4.12 16.09 2.22
CA LYS A 49 -5.28 16.31 3.08
C LYS A 49 -5.55 15.08 3.94
N GLU A 50 -6.10 15.29 5.12
CA GLU A 50 -6.59 14.21 5.98
C GLU A 50 -7.75 13.47 5.29
N GLY A 51 -7.86 12.16 5.54
CA GLY A 51 -8.86 11.29 4.90
C GLY A 51 -8.57 10.95 3.43
N HIS A 52 -7.43 11.34 2.89
CA HIS A 52 -6.96 10.88 1.58
C HIS A 52 -5.96 9.74 1.71
N LEU A 53 -5.74 9.04 0.59
CA LEU A 53 -4.82 7.91 0.46
C LEU A 53 -3.50 8.12 1.20
N PHE A 54 -3.22 7.19 2.11
CA PHE A 54 -1.94 6.94 2.75
C PHE A 54 -1.75 5.43 2.84
N LYS A 55 -0.61 4.92 2.37
CA LYS A 55 -0.28 3.49 2.42
C LYS A 55 1.21 3.28 2.62
N TRP A 56 1.62 2.35 3.47
CA TRP A 56 3.04 2.02 3.59
C TRP A 56 3.55 1.24 2.38
N ASN A 57 4.84 1.33 2.09
CA ASN A 57 5.42 0.64 0.94
C ASN A 57 5.36 -0.88 1.09
N GLU A 58 5.69 -1.39 2.26
CA GLU A 58 5.65 -2.82 2.58
C GLU A 58 4.23 -3.41 2.47
N ASP A 59 3.19 -2.67 2.83
CA ASP A 59 1.80 -3.12 2.65
C ASP A 59 1.52 -3.31 1.15
N ALA A 60 1.92 -2.33 0.32
CA ALA A 60 1.78 -2.44 -1.14
C ALA A 60 2.59 -3.61 -1.73
N VAL A 61 3.82 -3.83 -1.26
CA VAL A 61 4.66 -4.95 -1.69
C VAL A 61 4.05 -6.29 -1.29
N CYS A 62 3.59 -6.44 -0.05
CA CYS A 62 2.99 -7.67 0.43
C CYS A 62 1.77 -8.07 -0.41
N GLU A 63 0.89 -7.11 -0.72
CA GLU A 63 -0.28 -7.37 -1.55
C GLU A 63 0.10 -7.79 -2.98
N GLU A 64 1.11 -7.18 -3.59
CA GLU A 64 1.61 -7.60 -4.92
C GLU A 64 2.20 -9.02 -4.89
N VAL A 65 2.92 -9.36 -3.81
CA VAL A 65 3.48 -10.71 -3.62
C VAL A 65 2.35 -11.72 -3.45
N GLU A 66 1.35 -11.43 -2.62
CA GLU A 66 0.16 -12.26 -2.45
C GLU A 66 -0.55 -12.51 -3.78
N ASP A 67 -0.68 -11.47 -4.62
CA ASP A 67 -1.33 -11.57 -5.93
C ASP A 67 -0.46 -12.30 -6.97
N ALA A 68 0.86 -12.35 -6.76
CA ALA A 68 1.80 -13.05 -7.62
C ALA A 68 1.89 -14.55 -7.30
N ILE A 69 1.78 -14.95 -6.03
CA ILE A 69 1.95 -16.35 -5.59
C ILE A 69 1.06 -17.33 -6.40
N PRO A 70 -0.27 -17.13 -6.54
CA PRO A 70 -1.10 -18.06 -7.29
C PRO A 70 -0.71 -18.17 -8.77
N LYS A 71 -0.22 -17.08 -9.35
CA LYS A 71 0.23 -17.06 -10.76
C LYS A 71 1.52 -17.87 -10.92
N LEU A 72 2.43 -17.77 -9.96
CA LEU A 72 3.66 -18.55 -9.93
C LEU A 72 3.38 -20.05 -9.79
N GLU A 73 2.41 -20.44 -8.95
CA GLU A 73 2.00 -21.85 -8.82
C GLU A 73 1.43 -22.42 -10.13
N ILE A 74 0.66 -21.62 -10.88
CA ILE A 74 0.14 -22.05 -12.19
C ILE A 74 1.29 -22.21 -13.18
N ILE A 75 2.24 -21.27 -13.22
CA ILE A 75 3.40 -21.34 -14.11
C ILE A 75 4.22 -22.59 -13.80
N ASP A 76 4.50 -22.87 -12.52
CA ASP A 76 5.26 -24.04 -12.06
C ASP A 76 4.65 -25.35 -12.58
N ARG A 77 3.32 -25.50 -12.50
CA ARG A 77 2.58 -26.67 -13.01
C ARG A 77 2.58 -26.80 -14.54
N VAL A 78 2.86 -25.73 -15.28
CA VAL A 78 2.92 -25.75 -16.75
C VAL A 78 4.32 -26.10 -17.24
N ILE A 79 5.35 -25.80 -16.45
CA ILE A 79 6.76 -26.02 -16.80
C ILE A 79 7.34 -27.33 -16.23
N THR A 80 6.65 -27.98 -15.29
CA THR A 80 6.94 -29.35 -14.81
C THR A 80 6.03 -30.38 -15.47
#